data_AF-A0A7S0R3J3-F1
#
_entry.id   AF-A0A7S0R3J3-F1
#
_cell.length_a   1.000
_cell.length_b   1.000
_cell.length_c   1.000
_cell.angle_alpha   90.00
_cell.angle_beta   90.00
_cell.angle_gamma   90.00
#
_symmetry.space_group_name_H-M   'P 1'
#
loop_
_entity.id
_entity.type
_entity.pdbx_description
1 polymer ?
#
loop_
_entity_poly.entity_id
_entity_poly.type
_entity_poly.pdbx_seq_one_letter_code
_entity_poly.pdbx_strand_id
1 'polypeptide(L)'
;GEQSSRPINPGPAALVAGDRRSAALQDGAATGGERLQPQEAMEFVNALAKLGHNRSEHVTPLAAYLGTPRVLLSLAASRPQTLAAVAWSLAKLGYDPGHMWISYFLAGSRGAVSRFGASDLSAVMWALGRWGFRPAPA
;
A
#
# COMPACT_ATOMS: atom_id res chain seq x y z
N GLY A 1 10.68 -1.70 46.24
CA GLY A 1 9.62 -2.09 45.30
C GLY A 1 9.42 -0.95 44.35
N GLU A 2 10.05 -1.00 43.18
CA GLU A 2 10.00 0.06 42.18
C GLU A 2 9.79 -0.61 40.83
N GLN A 3 8.56 -0.51 40.31
CA GLN A 3 8.18 -1.01 39.00
C GLN A 3 8.48 0.09 37.98
N SER A 4 9.52 -0.13 37.18
CA SER A 4 9.88 0.68 36.03
C SER A 4 8.82 0.51 34.93
N SER A 5 7.89 1.47 34.84
CA SER A 5 6.85 1.54 33.81
C SER A 5 7.43 1.59 32.39
N ARG A 6 7.14 0.54 31.61
CA ARG A 6 7.35 0.53 30.14
C ARG A 6 6.27 1.39 29.47
N PRO A 7 6.59 2.12 28.38
CA PRO A 7 5.57 2.79 27.58
C PRO A 7 4.65 1.75 26.90
N ILE A 8 3.36 1.95 27.08
CA ILE A 8 2.27 1.15 26.51
C ILE A 8 2.21 1.46 25.01
N ASN A 9 2.42 0.42 24.20
CA ASN A 9 2.26 0.46 22.75
C ASN A 9 0.76 0.54 22.42
N PRO A 10 0.24 1.61 21.79
CA PRO A 10 -1.14 1.62 21.34
C PRO A 10 -1.26 0.70 20.13
N GLY A 11 -1.93 -0.44 20.32
CA GLY A 11 -2.27 -1.37 19.25
C GLY A 11 -3.20 -0.75 18.20
N PRO A 12 -3.38 -1.43 17.04
CA PRO A 12 -3.96 -0.86 15.81
C PRO A 12 -5.49 -0.65 15.82
N ALA A 13 -6.10 -0.41 16.98
CA ALA A 13 -7.55 -0.38 17.17
C ALA A 13 -8.19 1.04 17.13
N ALA A 14 -7.42 2.11 16.93
CA ALA A 14 -7.96 3.48 17.01
C ALA A 14 -8.52 4.05 15.68
N LEU A 15 -8.50 3.29 14.58
CA LEU A 15 -8.87 3.80 13.25
C LEU A 15 -10.23 3.28 12.75
N VAL A 16 -11.28 3.46 13.56
CA VAL A 16 -12.68 3.32 13.11
C VAL A 16 -13.44 4.59 13.49
N ALA A 17 -13.22 5.64 12.70
CA ALA A 17 -14.14 6.78 12.59
C ALA A 17 -14.39 6.99 11.09
N GLY A 18 -15.46 6.36 10.61
CA GLY A 18 -15.93 6.46 9.24
C GLY A 18 -16.58 7.80 8.94
N ASP A 19 -16.75 8.04 7.64
CA ASP A 19 -17.82 8.87 7.06
C ASP A 19 -17.55 10.35 6.73
N ARG A 20 -16.30 10.76 6.47
CA ARG A 20 -16.03 12.04 5.75
C ARG A 20 -15.10 11.96 4.55
N ARG A 21 -14.41 10.82 4.36
CA ARG A 21 -13.39 10.66 3.31
C ARG A 21 -13.94 10.13 1.99
N SER A 22 -15.09 9.46 2.01
CA SER A 22 -15.74 8.91 0.82
C SER A 22 -16.33 10.01 -0.08
N ALA A 23 -16.93 11.05 0.50
CA ALA A 23 -17.49 12.19 -0.24
C ALA A 23 -16.42 13.10 -0.87
N ALA A 24 -15.25 13.23 -0.23
CA ALA A 24 -14.15 14.05 -0.74
C ALA A 24 -13.47 13.47 -2.01
N LEU A 25 -13.72 12.20 -2.35
CA LEU A 25 -13.10 11.54 -3.50
C LEU A 25 -13.73 11.91 -4.85
N GLN A 26 -14.92 12.53 -4.87
CA GLN A 26 -15.66 12.78 -6.11
C GLN A 26 -15.55 14.23 -6.64
N ASP A 27 -15.09 15.20 -5.84
CA ASP A 27 -15.21 16.63 -6.19
C ASP A 27 -13.89 17.44 -6.12
N GLY A 28 -12.74 16.76 -5.98
CA GLY A 28 -11.45 17.38 -5.68
C GLY A 28 -10.68 17.93 -6.88
N ALA A 29 -11.25 18.86 -7.65
CA ALA A 29 -10.56 19.54 -8.75
C ALA A 29 -10.39 21.05 -8.57
N ALA A 30 -10.60 21.65 -7.39
CA ALA A 30 -10.35 23.09 -7.23
C ALA A 30 -10.31 23.57 -5.77
N THR A 31 -9.35 23.14 -4.95
CA THR A 31 -8.87 23.94 -3.79
C THR A 31 -7.70 23.23 -3.10
N GLY A 32 -6.73 23.99 -2.61
CA GLY A 32 -5.50 23.47 -1.98
C GLY A 32 -5.72 22.77 -0.62
N GLY A 33 -6.33 21.59 -0.62
CA GLY A 33 -6.57 20.75 0.56
C GLY A 33 -5.81 19.42 0.49
N GLU A 34 -4.99 19.17 1.51
CA GLU A 34 -4.41 17.88 1.94
C GLU A 34 -4.21 16.80 0.87
N ARG A 35 -3.06 16.86 0.20
CA ARG A 35 -2.60 15.78 -0.66
C ARG A 35 -2.31 14.55 0.20
N LEU A 36 -3.13 13.50 0.06
CA LEU A 36 -2.93 12.21 0.75
C LEU A 36 -1.47 11.76 0.65
N GLN A 37 -0.82 11.57 1.78
CA GLN A 37 0.56 11.11 1.78
C GLN A 37 0.63 9.67 1.26
N PRO A 38 1.71 9.26 0.58
CA PRO A 38 1.91 7.88 0.15
C PRO A 38 1.71 6.84 1.26
N GLN A 39 2.14 7.18 2.47
CA GLN A 39 2.02 6.32 3.65
C GLN A 39 0.57 6.18 4.10
N GLU A 40 -0.20 7.28 4.15
CA GLU A 40 -1.62 7.26 4.53
C GLU A 40 -2.47 6.44 3.54
N ALA A 41 -2.20 6.60 2.24
CA ALA A 41 -2.86 5.82 1.20
C ALA A 41 -2.58 4.31 1.36
N MET A 42 -1.32 3.95 1.67
CA MET A 42 -0.95 2.56 1.95
C MET A 42 -1.61 2.03 3.22
N GLU A 43 -1.62 2.80 4.30
CA GLU A 43 -2.25 2.40 5.57
C GLU A 43 -3.73 2.10 5.38
N PHE A 44 -4.42 2.92 4.57
CA PHE A 44 -5.81 2.71 4.23
C PHE A 44 -6.03 1.43 3.42
N VAL A 45 -5.23 1.21 2.37
CA VAL A 45 -5.32 -0.03 1.54
C VAL A 45 -5.00 -1.27 2.38
N ASN A 46 -4.03 -1.19 3.29
CA ASN A 46 -3.68 -2.27 4.21
C ASN A 46 -4.80 -2.55 5.22
N ALA A 47 -5.41 -1.52 5.78
CA ALA A 47 -6.58 -1.66 6.67
C ALA A 47 -7.73 -2.34 5.93
N LEU A 48 -8.06 -1.93 4.70
CA LEU A 48 -9.07 -2.58 3.87
C LEU A 48 -8.74 -4.06 3.63
N ALA A 49 -7.49 -4.38 3.27
CA ALA A 49 -7.05 -5.75 3.03
C ALA A 49 -7.19 -6.63 4.28
N LYS A 50 -6.92 -6.08 5.47
CA LYS A 50 -7.06 -6.78 6.76
C LYS A 50 -8.52 -6.96 7.18
N LEU A 51 -9.38 -5.98 6.89
CA LEU A 51 -10.81 -6.05 7.20
C LEU A 51 -11.57 -7.01 6.28
N GLY A 52 -10.98 -7.43 5.15
CA GLY A 52 -11.61 -8.35 4.20
C GLY A 52 -12.79 -7.73 3.43
N HIS A 53 -13.04 -6.43 3.61
CA HIS A 53 -14.08 -5.71 2.88
C HIS A 53 -13.54 -5.24 1.53
N ASN A 54 -13.84 -6.01 0.49
CA ASN A 54 -13.50 -5.69 -0.89
C ASN A 54 -14.47 -4.65 -1.49
N ARG A 55 -14.51 -3.45 -0.91
CA ARG A 55 -15.24 -2.31 -1.47
C ARG A 55 -14.41 -1.73 -2.62
N SER A 56 -14.54 -2.34 -3.80
CA SER A 56 -13.79 -2.01 -5.02
C SER A 56 -13.80 -0.52 -5.40
N GLU A 57 -14.88 0.20 -5.02
CA GLU A 57 -15.08 1.64 -5.24
C GLU A 57 -13.99 2.52 -4.61
N HIS A 58 -13.43 2.14 -3.46
CA HIS A 58 -12.40 2.92 -2.77
C HIS A 58 -10.97 2.45 -3.06
N VAL A 59 -10.81 1.19 -3.52
CA VAL A 59 -9.49 0.60 -3.79
C VAL A 59 -8.89 1.13 -5.08
N THR A 60 -9.73 1.32 -6.11
CA THR A 60 -9.30 1.73 -7.46
C THR A 60 -8.55 3.07 -7.50
N PRO A 61 -9.07 4.19 -6.94
CA PRO A 61 -8.35 5.47 -6.98
C PRO A 61 -7.05 5.44 -6.17
N LEU A 62 -7.03 4.71 -5.05
CA LEU A 62 -5.83 4.57 -4.21
C LEU A 62 -4.76 3.70 -4.88
N ALA A 63 -5.17 2.62 -5.53
CA ALA A 63 -4.24 1.77 -6.27
C ALA A 63 -3.61 2.51 -7.45
N ALA A 64 -4.40 3.32 -8.17
CA ALA A 64 -3.88 4.19 -9.23
C ALA A 64 -2.86 5.20 -8.69
N TYR A 65 -3.16 5.86 -7.55
CA TYR A 65 -2.24 6.79 -6.89
C TYR A 65 -0.93 6.11 -6.45
N LEU A 66 -1.04 4.96 -5.78
CA LEU A 66 0.08 4.15 -5.31
C LEU A 66 0.92 3.55 -6.46
N GLY A 67 0.35 3.48 -7.67
CA GLY A 67 1.02 3.01 -8.88
C GLY A 67 1.83 4.04 -9.64
N THR A 68 1.73 5.30 -9.25
CA THR A 68 2.48 6.35 -9.94
C THR A 68 3.98 6.21 -9.65
N PRO A 69 4.86 6.37 -10.66
CA PRO A 69 6.31 6.21 -10.45
C PRO A 69 6.84 7.08 -9.31
N ARG A 70 6.33 8.31 -9.18
CA ARG A 70 6.74 9.23 -8.11
C ARG A 70 6.41 8.71 -6.72
N VAL A 71 5.22 8.13 -6.53
CA VAL A 71 4.80 7.58 -5.24
C VAL A 71 5.59 6.31 -4.92
N LEU A 72 5.76 5.43 -5.89
CA LEU A 72 6.56 4.21 -5.73
C LEU A 72 8.01 4.50 -5.34
N LEU A 73 8.65 5.48 -5.98
CA LEU A 73 10.01 5.91 -5.63
C LEU A 73 10.08 6.52 -4.22
N SER A 74 9.08 7.31 -3.82
CA SER A 74 9.00 7.87 -2.47
C SER A 74 8.85 6.78 -1.39
N LEU A 75 8.02 5.78 -1.66
CA LEU A 75 7.86 4.61 -0.79
C LEU A 75 9.15 3.79 -0.71
N ALA A 76 9.81 3.55 -1.85
CA ALA A 76 11.09 2.85 -1.92
C ALA A 76 12.19 3.55 -1.10
N ALA A 77 12.26 4.88 -1.17
CA ALA A 77 13.26 5.68 -0.46
C ALA A 77 13.03 5.71 1.05
N SER A 78 11.77 5.93 1.47
CA SER A 78 11.42 6.07 2.89
C SER A 78 11.42 4.73 3.64
N ARG A 79 10.63 3.76 3.18
CA ARG A 79 10.46 2.44 3.81
C ARG A 79 10.21 1.36 2.75
N PRO A 80 11.25 0.64 2.29
CA PRO A 80 11.15 -0.44 1.32
C PRO A 80 10.04 -1.46 1.58
N GLN A 81 9.84 -1.85 2.85
CA GLN A 81 8.85 -2.84 3.26
C GLN A 81 7.41 -2.40 2.94
N THR A 82 7.18 -1.09 2.85
CA THR A 82 5.90 -0.53 2.46
C THR A 82 5.51 -0.93 1.04
N LEU A 83 6.47 -1.12 0.12
CA LEU A 83 6.19 -1.62 -1.24
C LEU A 83 5.63 -3.05 -1.20
N ALA A 84 6.23 -3.93 -0.38
CA ALA A 84 5.74 -5.30 -0.23
C ALA A 84 4.33 -5.33 0.35
N ALA A 85 4.05 -4.48 1.34
CA ALA A 85 2.72 -4.36 1.93
C ALA A 85 1.67 -3.82 0.93
N VAL A 86 2.03 -2.86 0.06
CA VAL A 86 1.13 -2.38 -1.01
C VAL A 86 0.78 -3.53 -1.96
N ALA A 87 1.79 -4.25 -2.47
CA ALA A 87 1.59 -5.35 -3.39
C ALA A 87 0.71 -6.46 -2.77
N TRP A 88 1.02 -6.86 -1.54
CA TRP A 88 0.23 -7.84 -0.81
C TRP A 88 -1.20 -7.38 -0.60
N SER A 89 -1.42 -6.13 -0.19
CA SER A 89 -2.76 -5.62 0.12
C SER A 89 -3.64 -5.56 -1.12
N LEU A 90 -3.11 -5.06 -2.24
CA LEU A 90 -3.84 -5.01 -3.52
C LEU A 90 -4.17 -6.42 -4.01
N ALA A 91 -3.21 -7.34 -3.99
CA ALA A 91 -3.45 -8.74 -4.36
C ALA A 91 -4.44 -9.45 -3.41
N LYS A 92 -4.38 -9.15 -2.11
CA LYS A 92 -5.31 -9.69 -1.08
C LYS A 92 -6.74 -9.22 -1.31
N LEU A 93 -6.91 -7.95 -1.67
CA LEU A 93 -8.19 -7.36 -2.09
C LEU A 93 -8.66 -7.89 -3.45
N GLY A 94 -7.85 -8.68 -4.17
CA GLY A 94 -8.22 -9.17 -5.49
C GLY A 94 -8.26 -8.08 -6.56
N TYR A 95 -7.59 -6.94 -6.30
CA TYR A 95 -7.43 -5.88 -7.27
C TYR A 95 -6.29 -6.24 -8.24
N ASP A 96 -6.57 -6.23 -9.53
CA ASP A 96 -5.57 -6.33 -10.59
C ASP A 96 -5.17 -4.91 -11.04
N PRO A 97 -3.94 -4.47 -10.73
CA PRO A 97 -3.47 -3.14 -11.09
C PRO A 97 -3.02 -3.02 -12.56
N GLY A 98 -2.95 -4.13 -13.29
CA GLY A 98 -2.55 -4.18 -14.69
C GLY A 98 -1.04 -4.09 -14.93
N HIS A 99 -0.62 -4.49 -16.14
CA HIS A 99 0.80 -4.66 -16.50
C HIS A 99 1.66 -3.40 -16.37
N MET A 100 1.12 -2.22 -16.68
CA MET A 100 1.87 -0.96 -16.59
C MET A 100 2.22 -0.62 -15.13
N TRP A 101 1.25 -0.79 -14.23
CA TRP A 101 1.46 -0.60 -12.79
C TRP A 101 2.52 -1.57 -12.26
N ILE A 102 2.43 -2.85 -12.64
CA ILE A 102 3.39 -3.88 -12.22
C ILE A 102 4.80 -3.52 -12.72
N SER A 103 4.92 -3.04 -13.95
CA SER A 103 6.21 -2.61 -14.51
C SER A 103 6.82 -1.44 -13.73
N TYR A 104 6.02 -0.43 -13.37
CA TYR A 104 6.50 0.68 -12.54
C TYR A 104 6.84 0.24 -11.12
N PHE A 105 6.05 -0.66 -10.53
CA PHE A 105 6.32 -1.23 -9.22
C PHE A 105 7.66 -1.99 -9.20
N LEU A 106 7.91 -2.83 -10.21
CA LEU A 106 9.18 -3.57 -10.33
C LEU A 106 10.37 -2.64 -10.55
N ALA A 107 10.21 -1.61 -11.38
CA ALA A 107 11.24 -0.60 -11.60
C ALA A 107 11.56 0.19 -10.31
N GLY A 108 10.53 0.63 -9.58
CA GLY A 108 10.69 1.37 -8.33
C GLY A 108 11.21 0.53 -7.17
N SER A 109 10.89 -0.77 -7.15
CA SER A 109 11.37 -1.70 -6.12
C SER A 109 12.80 -2.19 -6.37
N ARG A 110 13.32 -2.18 -7.60
CA ARG A 110 14.65 -2.71 -7.94
C ARG A 110 15.77 -2.17 -7.04
N GLY A 111 15.77 -0.87 -6.75
CA GLY A 111 16.77 -0.25 -5.85
C GLY A 111 16.55 -0.57 -4.36
N ALA A 112 15.37 -1.05 -3.99
CA ALA A 112 14.96 -1.35 -2.63
C ALA A 112 15.00 -2.86 -2.30
N VAL A 113 15.15 -3.75 -3.30
CA VAL A 113 15.18 -5.21 -3.13
C VAL A 113 16.26 -5.65 -2.14
N SER A 114 17.43 -5.00 -2.10
CA SER A 114 18.51 -5.32 -1.16
C SER A 114 18.15 -5.03 0.31
N ARG A 115 17.11 -4.25 0.55
CA ARG A 115 16.60 -3.89 1.89
C ARG A 115 15.36 -4.69 2.29
N PHE A 116 14.88 -5.59 1.43
CA PHE A 116 13.74 -6.45 1.73
C PHE A 116 14.17 -7.62 2.63
N GLY A 117 13.35 -7.93 3.63
CA GLY A 117 13.44 -9.20 4.33
C GLY A 117 12.85 -10.35 3.51
N ALA A 118 13.08 -11.59 3.96
CA ALA A 118 12.53 -12.79 3.32
C ALA A 118 10.99 -12.76 3.23
N SER A 119 10.32 -12.21 4.26
CA SER A 119 8.87 -12.05 4.29
C SER A 119 8.36 -11.01 3.29
N ASP A 120 9.08 -9.90 3.11
CA ASP A 120 8.72 -8.85 2.13
C ASP A 120 8.80 -9.39 0.71
N LEU A 121 9.88 -10.12 0.40
CA LEU A 121 10.07 -10.73 -0.91
C LEU A 121 9.01 -11.79 -1.20
N SER A 122 8.69 -12.62 -0.21
CA SER A 122 7.64 -13.63 -0.30
C SER A 122 6.26 -13.00 -0.55
N ALA A 123 5.96 -11.87 0.11
CA ALA A 123 4.72 -11.13 -0.10
C ALA A 123 4.61 -10.55 -1.52
N VAL A 124 5.71 -9.99 -2.05
CA VAL A 124 5.78 -9.50 -3.43
C VAL A 124 5.62 -10.64 -4.44
N MET A 125 6.34 -11.74 -4.25
CA MET A 125 6.25 -12.91 -5.14
C MET A 125 4.83 -13.50 -5.16
N TRP A 126 4.20 -13.61 -3.99
CA TRP A 126 2.81 -14.06 -3.88
C TRP A 126 1.85 -13.13 -4.61
N ALA A 127 2.01 -11.81 -4.46
CA ALA A 127 1.19 -10.82 -5.16
C ALA A 127 1.36 -10.89 -6.68
N LEU A 128 2.61 -11.00 -7.17
CA LEU A 128 2.90 -11.18 -8.60
C LEU A 128 2.25 -12.45 -9.17
N GLY A 129 2.30 -13.56 -8.42
CA GLY A 129 1.62 -14.80 -8.80
C GLY A 129 0.10 -14.65 -8.87
N ARG A 130 -0.49 -13.91 -7.94
CA ARG A 130 -1.93 -13.56 -7.95
C ARG A 130 -2.34 -12.74 -9.17
N TRP A 131 -1.48 -11.84 -9.63
CA TRP A 131 -1.71 -11.03 -10.84
C TRP A 131 -1.35 -11.77 -12.13
N GLY A 132 -0.92 -13.03 -12.05
CA GLY A 132 -0.50 -13.79 -13.23
C GLY A 132 0.74 -13.24 -13.91
N PHE A 133 1.53 -12.40 -13.22
CA PHE A 133 2.76 -11.85 -13.77
C PHE A 133 3.77 -12.98 -14.02
N ARG A 134 4.19 -13.12 -15.27
CA ARG A 134 5.25 -14.04 -15.66
C ARG A 134 6.48 -13.22 -16.05
N PRO A 135 7.61 -13.33 -15.31
CA PRO A 135 8.84 -12.71 -15.75
C PRO A 135 9.25 -13.31 -17.10
N ALA A 136 9.80 -12.49 -17.99
CA ALA A 136 10.39 -12.97 -19.23
C ALA A 136 11.50 -13.98 -18.89
N PRO A 137 11.66 -15.07 -19.66
CA PRO A 137 12.76 -16.00 -19.46
C PRO A 137 14.10 -15.26 -19.57
N ALA A 138 15.02 -15.62 -18.66
CA ALA A 138 16.36 -15.05 -18.57
C ALA A 138 17.27 -15.48 -19.72
#